data_AF-A0A952U0S0-F1
#
_entry.id   AF-A0A952U0S0-F1
#
_cell.length_a   1.000
_cell.length_b   1.000
_cell.length_c   1.000
_cell.angle_alpha   90.00
_cell.angle_beta   90.00
_cell.angle_gamma   90.00
#
_symmetry.space_group_name_H-M   'P 1'
#
loop_
_entity.id
_entity.type
_entity.pdbx_description
1 polymer ?
#
loop_
_entity_poly.entity_id
_entity_poly.type
_entity_poly.pdbx_seq_one_letter_code
_entity_poly.pdbx_strand_id
1 'polypeptide(L)'
;MKLQLLTIALLGSYLAVPPSVMAEDTTVTAPEKQFMLDTAQAGLTEVRLGDVAGSKSANNEIKDFAKQMIADHTKANNNDKQTR
;
A
#
# COMPACT_ATOMS: atom_id res chain seq x y z
N MET A 1 37.05 -17.90 33.87
CA MET A 1 37.79 -16.62 33.72
C MET A 1 36.98 -15.77 32.75
N LYS A 2 36.18 -14.76 33.18
CA LYS A 2 36.58 -13.34 33.37
C LYS A 2 37.57 -12.90 32.26
N LEU A 3 37.36 -11.89 31.42
CA LEU A 3 36.67 -10.59 31.52
C LEU A 3 36.65 -9.99 30.07
N GLN A 4 35.57 -9.36 29.59
CA GLN A 4 35.42 -7.91 29.22
C GLN A 4 36.51 -7.32 28.28
N LEU A 5 36.32 -6.33 27.39
CA LEU A 5 35.43 -5.17 27.19
C LEU A 5 35.43 -4.85 25.67
N LEU A 6 34.45 -4.14 25.09
CA LEU A 6 34.36 -2.67 24.87
C LEU A 6 33.08 -2.52 23.99
N THR A 7 32.16 -1.55 24.07
CA THR A 7 32.29 -0.10 24.32
C THR A 7 30.91 0.52 24.57
N ILE A 8 30.89 1.40 25.57
CA ILE A 8 30.30 2.75 25.59
C ILE A 8 28.78 2.88 25.44
N ALA A 9 28.20 3.23 26.59
CA ALA A 9 26.88 3.77 26.78
C ALA A 9 26.65 5.08 26.01
N LEU A 10 25.45 5.22 25.44
CA LEU A 10 24.78 6.52 25.31
C LEU A 10 23.51 6.45 26.14
N LEU A 11 23.62 7.08 27.31
CA LEU A 11 22.58 7.24 28.32
C LEU A 11 21.65 8.37 27.84
N GLY A 12 20.45 8.01 27.39
CA GLY A 12 19.38 8.95 27.04
C GLY A 12 18.06 8.47 27.62
N SER A 13 17.80 8.82 28.88
CA SER A 13 16.50 8.82 29.58
C SER A 13 15.46 7.78 29.15
N TYR A 14 15.44 6.65 29.86
CA TYR A 14 14.33 5.71 29.87
C TYR A 14 13.15 6.36 30.61
N LEU A 15 12.27 7.09 29.91
CA LEU A 15 10.89 7.14 30.38
C LEU A 15 10.37 5.72 30.20
N ALA A 16 10.15 5.03 31.32
CA ALA A 16 9.50 3.73 31.35
C ALA A 16 8.10 3.87 30.75
N VAL A 17 7.99 3.66 29.43
CA VAL A 17 6.71 3.37 28.80
C VAL A 17 6.27 2.05 29.41
N PRO A 18 5.12 1.99 30.11
CA PRO A 18 4.66 0.76 30.72
C PRO A 18 4.51 -0.32 29.62
N PRO A 19 4.79 -1.60 29.91
CA PRO A 19 4.64 -2.70 28.96
C PRO A 19 3.18 -2.97 28.54
N SER A 20 2.24 -2.08 28.89
CA SER A 20 0.83 -2.14 28.53
C SER A 20 0.54 -1.77 27.06
N VAL A 21 1.53 -1.31 26.29
CA VAL A 21 1.43 -1.25 24.82
C VAL A 21 1.73 -2.63 24.21
N MET A 22 1.00 -3.65 24.67
CA MET A 22 1.02 -4.98 24.08
C MET A 22 -0.31 -5.26 23.40
N ALA A 23 -0.20 -5.58 22.12
CA ALA A 23 -1.21 -6.04 21.18
C ALA A 23 -2.20 -4.97 20.69
N GLU A 24 -1.82 -4.28 19.61
CA GLU A 24 -2.81 -3.93 18.59
C GLU A 24 -3.42 -5.25 18.10
N ASP A 25 -4.69 -5.49 18.38
CA ASP A 25 -5.43 -6.60 17.78
C ASP A 25 -5.49 -6.34 16.28
N THR A 26 -4.56 -6.94 15.52
CA THR A 26 -4.43 -6.76 14.06
C THR A 26 -5.54 -7.51 13.30
N THR A 27 -6.75 -7.52 13.84
CA THR A 27 -7.92 -8.07 13.17
C THR A 27 -8.45 -7.04 12.18
N VAL A 28 -8.43 -7.39 10.90
CA VAL A 28 -9.10 -6.57 9.88
C VAL A 28 -10.59 -6.50 10.19
N THR A 29 -11.05 -5.29 10.50
CA THR A 29 -12.43 -4.97 10.84
C THR A 29 -13.33 -5.02 9.60
N ALA A 30 -14.64 -5.06 9.79
CA ALA A 30 -15.58 -5.07 8.66
C ALA A 30 -15.48 -3.79 7.78
N PRO A 31 -15.35 -2.56 8.33
CA PRO A 31 -15.12 -1.37 7.53
C PRO A 31 -13.83 -1.43 6.70
N GLU A 32 -12.73 -1.94 7.28
CA GLU A 32 -11.48 -2.11 6.56
C GLU A 32 -11.62 -3.11 5.41
N LYS A 33 -12.29 -4.26 5.64
CA LYS A 33 -12.60 -5.22 4.57
C LYS A 33 -13.41 -4.58 3.44
N GLN A 34 -14.40 -3.75 3.78
CA GLN A 34 -15.20 -3.06 2.78
C GLN A 34 -14.36 -2.08 1.97
N PHE A 35 -13.55 -1.26 2.64
CA PHE A 35 -12.62 -0.34 1.98
C PHE A 35 -11.67 -1.10 1.03
N MET A 36 -11.12 -2.21 1.50
CA MET A 36 -10.25 -3.09 0.71
C MET A 36 -10.91 -3.61 -0.57
N LEU A 37 -12.20 -3.99 -0.50
CA LEU A 37 -12.99 -4.43 -1.65
C LEU A 37 -13.31 -3.27 -2.61
N ASP A 38 -13.71 -2.14 -2.07
CA ASP A 38 -14.06 -0.95 -2.85
C ASP A 38 -12.85 -0.43 -3.63
N THR A 39 -11.67 -0.36 -3.00
CA THR A 39 -10.42 0.03 -3.68
C THR A 39 -10.07 -0.93 -4.82
N ALA A 40 -10.19 -2.24 -4.60
CA ALA A 40 -9.93 -3.23 -5.66
C ALA A 40 -10.90 -3.07 -6.84
N GLN A 41 -12.19 -2.84 -6.57
CA GLN A 41 -13.20 -2.62 -7.60
C GLN A 41 -12.99 -1.29 -8.35
N ALA A 42 -12.62 -0.22 -7.64
CA ALA A 42 -12.30 1.07 -8.23
C ALA A 42 -11.10 0.95 -9.19
N GLY A 43 -10.01 0.33 -8.75
CA GLY A 43 -8.82 0.13 -9.59
C GLY A 43 -9.10 -0.66 -10.86
N LEU A 44 -9.97 -1.69 -10.82
CA LEU A 44 -10.40 -2.40 -12.03
C LEU A 44 -11.28 -1.54 -12.95
N THR A 45 -12.08 -0.65 -12.36
CA THR A 45 -12.95 0.26 -13.11
C THR A 45 -12.13 1.30 -13.86
N GLU A 46 -11.08 1.85 -13.24
CA GLU A 46 -10.17 2.81 -13.87
C GLU A 46 -9.44 2.21 -15.07
N VAL A 47 -9.01 0.95 -14.98
CA VAL A 47 -8.42 0.23 -16.13
C VAL A 47 -9.41 0.14 -17.30
N ARG A 48 -10.67 -0.24 -17.03
CA ARG A 48 -11.72 -0.30 -18.08
C ARG A 48 -12.04 1.08 -18.65
N LEU A 49 -12.05 2.11 -17.81
CA LEU A 49 -12.27 3.48 -18.26
C LEU A 49 -11.15 3.94 -19.20
N GLY A 50 -9.89 3.61 -18.88
CA GLY A 50 -8.75 3.82 -19.77
C GLY A 50 -8.95 3.14 -21.13
N ASP A 51 -9.40 1.89 -21.15
CA ASP A 51 -9.66 1.14 -22.40
C ASP A 51 -10.76 1.80 -23.25
N VAL A 52 -11.85 2.25 -22.61
CA VAL A 52 -12.91 3.02 -23.30
C VAL A 52 -12.35 4.33 -23.87
N ALA A 53 -11.57 5.09 -23.09
CA ALA A 53 -10.97 6.34 -23.55
C ALA A 53 -10.03 6.14 -24.74
N GLY A 54 -9.15 5.14 -24.67
CA GLY A 54 -8.21 4.81 -25.74
C GLY A 54 -8.87 4.29 -27.01
N SER A 55 -9.97 3.52 -26.88
CA SER A 55 -10.69 2.95 -28.01
C SER A 55 -11.65 3.94 -28.70
N LYS A 56 -12.20 4.91 -27.96
CA LYS A 56 -13.20 5.85 -28.50
C LYS A 56 -12.63 7.20 -28.91
N SER A 57 -11.49 7.61 -28.37
CA SER A 57 -10.91 8.91 -28.71
C SER A 57 -10.30 8.92 -30.11
N ALA A 58 -10.45 10.04 -30.83
CA ALA A 58 -9.68 10.33 -32.04
C ALA A 58 -8.40 11.15 -31.74
N ASN A 59 -8.29 11.73 -30.53
CA ASN A 59 -7.12 12.50 -30.11
C ASN A 59 -6.00 11.56 -29.62
N ASN A 60 -4.82 11.69 -30.22
CA ASN A 60 -3.65 10.86 -29.89
C ASN A 60 -3.15 11.06 -28.46
N GLU A 61 -3.21 12.28 -27.91
CA GLU A 61 -2.79 12.56 -26.53
C GLU A 61 -3.66 11.81 -25.52
N ILE A 62 -4.97 11.76 -25.76
CA ILE A 62 -5.90 10.98 -24.93
C ILE A 62 -5.60 9.49 -25.02
N LYS A 63 -5.24 8.98 -26.21
CA LYS A 63 -4.88 7.57 -26.38
C LYS A 63 -3.61 7.22 -25.62
N ASP A 64 -2.61 8.08 -25.67
CA ASP A 64 -1.34 7.83 -25.00
C ASP A 64 -1.48 7.92 -23.48
N PHE A 65 -2.25 8.89 -23.00
CA PHE A 65 -2.64 8.96 -21.59
C PHE A 65 -3.43 7.71 -21.14
N ALA A 66 -4.41 7.26 -21.93
CA ALA A 66 -5.17 6.05 -21.65
C ALA A 66 -4.27 4.80 -21.54
N LYS A 67 -3.29 4.64 -22.44
CA LYS A 67 -2.31 3.54 -22.36
C LYS A 67 -1.51 3.59 -21.06
N GLN A 68 -1.06 4.78 -20.66
CA GLN A 68 -0.34 4.96 -19.41
C GLN A 68 -1.21 4.60 -18.22
N MET A 69 -2.44 5.12 -18.14
CA MET A 69 -3.39 4.79 -17.08
C MET A 69 -3.63 3.28 -16.96
N ILE A 70 -3.88 2.59 -18.07
CA ILE A 70 -4.08 1.14 -18.07
C ILE A 70 -2.86 0.43 -17.50
N ALA A 71 -1.64 0.81 -17.92
CA ALA A 71 -0.41 0.20 -17.46
C ALA A 71 -0.19 0.41 -15.95
N ASP A 72 -0.31 1.65 -15.50
CA ASP A 72 -0.04 2.03 -14.11
C ASP A 72 -1.07 1.40 -13.15
N HIS A 73 -2.36 1.51 -13.45
CA HIS A 73 -3.41 0.95 -12.59
C HIS A 73 -3.44 -0.59 -12.65
N THR A 74 -3.14 -1.22 -13.80
CA THR A 74 -3.02 -2.69 -13.86
C THR A 74 -1.88 -3.18 -12.98
N LYS A 75 -0.73 -2.49 -13.00
CA LYS A 75 0.40 -2.82 -12.14
C LYS A 75 0.03 -2.65 -10.66
N ALA A 76 -0.60 -1.54 -10.29
CA ALA A 76 -1.07 -1.32 -8.92
C ALA A 76 -2.02 -2.43 -8.46
N ASN A 77 -3.04 -2.76 -9.26
CA ASN A 77 -4.00 -3.83 -8.96
C ASN A 77 -3.34 -5.20 -8.77
N ASN A 78 -2.28 -5.50 -9.54
CA ASN A 78 -1.55 -6.76 -9.40
C ASN A 78 -0.69 -6.79 -8.14
N ASN A 79 -0.06 -5.67 -7.79
CA ASN A 79 0.71 -5.55 -6.56
C ASN A 79 -0.19 -5.69 -5.32
N ASP A 80 -1.36 -5.04 -5.32
CA ASP A 80 -2.35 -5.11 -4.24
C ASP A 80 -2.92 -6.51 -3.99
N LYS A 81 -2.90 -7.37 -5.02
CA LYS A 81 -3.27 -8.78 -4.90
C LYS A 81 -2.17 -9.64 -4.27
N GLN A 82 -0.89 -9.25 -4.43
CA GLN A 82 0.24 -10.00 -3.87
C GLN A 82 0.49 -9.68 -2.39
N THR A 83 0.06 -8.50 -1.93
CA THR A 83 0.29 -8.02 -0.56
C THR A 83 -0.88 -8.28 0.40
N ARG A 84 -1.92 -8.99 -0.07
CA ARG A 84 -3.10 -9.40 0.71
C ARG A 84 -3.04 -10.86 1.16
#